data_AF-A0A6A4FGA0-F1
#
_entry.id   AF-A0A6A4FGA0-F1
#
_cell.length_a   1.000
_cell.length_b   1.000
_cell.length_c   1.000
_cell.angle_alpha   90.00
_cell.angle_beta   90.00
_cell.angle_gamma   90.00
#
_symmetry.space_group_name_H-M   'P 1'
#
loop_
_entity.id
_entity.type
_entity.pdbx_description
1 polymer ?
#
loop_
_entity_poly.entity_id
_entity_poly.type
_entity_poly.pdbx_seq_one_letter_code
_entity_poly.pdbx_strand_id
1 'polypeptide(L)'
;MEPRILDHLARFVLKKTAPDATDEDVGLAITRRCSSLQNSRISDMDQLFKDQLKMDLKIEDTEARVLKYFVLFDQIVEEHGLGGILGSGREDDACS
;
A
#
# COMPACT_ATOMS: atom_id res chain seq x y z
N MET A 1 19.33 17.67 2.45
CA MET A 1 19.52 16.20 2.52
C MET A 1 20.89 15.94 3.16
N GLU A 2 21.02 14.95 4.04
CA GLU A 2 22.33 14.63 4.64
C GLU A 2 23.33 14.21 3.53
N PRO A 3 24.55 14.77 3.49
CA PRO A 3 25.50 14.51 2.39
C PRO A 3 25.81 13.03 2.16
N ARG A 4 25.81 12.23 3.23
CA ARG A 4 26.03 10.78 3.18
C ARG A 4 24.87 10.03 2.51
N ILE A 5 23.64 10.51 2.70
CA ILE A 5 22.44 9.94 2.09
C ILE A 5 22.42 10.24 0.59
N LEU A 6 22.81 11.47 0.20
CA LEU A 6 22.87 11.86 -1.20
C LEU A 6 23.95 11.07 -1.98
N ASP A 7 25.15 10.89 -1.41
CA ASP A 7 26.21 10.10 -2.05
C ASP A 7 25.79 8.62 -2.24
N HIS A 8 25.14 8.05 -1.23
CA HIS A 8 24.61 6.69 -1.32
C HIS A 8 23.49 6.58 -2.37
N LEU A 9 22.54 7.51 -2.37
CA LEU A 9 21.45 7.52 -3.34
C LEU A 9 21.97 7.69 -4.78
N ALA A 10 22.89 8.64 -5.00
CA ALA A 10 23.51 8.87 -6.30
C ALA A 10 24.24 7.63 -6.81
N ARG A 11 25.12 7.04 -5.99
CA ARG A 11 25.94 5.88 -6.39
C ARG A 11 25.12 4.61 -6.60
N PHE A 12 24.23 4.29 -5.66
CA PHE A 12 23.57 2.99 -5.67
C PHE A 12 22.24 2.97 -6.42
N VAL A 13 21.49 4.08 -6.39
CA VAL A 13 20.13 4.17 -6.96
C VAL A 13 20.13 4.87 -8.31
N LEU A 14 20.76 6.04 -8.41
CA LEU A 14 20.78 6.83 -9.66
C LEU A 14 21.87 6.37 -10.63
N LYS A 15 22.86 5.61 -10.15
CA LYS A 15 24.07 5.22 -10.89
C LYS A 15 24.82 6.44 -11.45
N LYS A 16 24.85 7.53 -10.67
CA LYS A 16 25.52 8.81 -10.96
C LYS A 16 26.44 9.21 -9.81
N THR A 17 27.27 10.23 -10.01
CA THR A 17 27.99 10.87 -8.90
C THR A 17 27.09 11.91 -8.21
N ALA A 18 27.35 12.19 -6.93
CA ALA A 18 26.57 13.17 -6.17
C ALA A 18 26.45 14.57 -6.84
N PRO A 19 27.50 15.15 -7.45
CA PRO A 19 27.37 16.44 -8.16
C PRO A 19 26.57 16.36 -9.47
N ASP A 20 26.44 15.18 -10.09
CA ASP A 20 25.69 14.99 -11.34
C ASP A 20 24.22 14.61 -11.09
N ALA A 21 23.82 14.40 -9.83
CA ALA A 21 22.45 14.08 -9.46
C ALA A 21 21.62 15.36 -9.36
N THR A 22 20.56 15.45 -10.15
CA THR A 22 19.61 16.57 -10.08
C THR A 22 18.49 16.28 -9.09
N ASP A 23 17.81 17.33 -8.61
CA ASP A 23 16.62 17.18 -7.77
C ASP A 23 15.51 16.39 -8.49
N GLU A 24 15.44 16.49 -9.82
CA GLU A 24 14.51 15.70 -10.64
C GLU A 24 14.85 14.21 -10.63
N ASP A 25 16.14 13.84 -10.72
CA ASP A 25 16.57 12.44 -10.62
C ASP A 25 16.18 11.84 -9.26
N VAL A 26 16.38 12.61 -8.19
CA VAL A 26 16.03 12.22 -6.82
C VAL A 26 14.51 12.05 -6.69
N GLY A 27 13.74 13.02 -7.19
CA GLY A 27 12.27 12.96 -7.21
C GLY A 27 11.77 11.72 -7.94
N LEU A 28 12.30 11.43 -9.13
CA LEU A 28 11.93 10.26 -9.92
C LEU A 28 12.28 8.94 -9.20
N ALA A 29 13.42 8.88 -8.52
CA ALA A 29 13.80 7.70 -7.75
C ALA A 29 12.90 7.46 -6.54
N ILE A 30 12.47 8.53 -5.84
CA ILE A 30 11.50 8.45 -4.76
C ILE A 30 10.16 7.97 -5.32
N THR A 31 9.65 8.59 -6.39
CA THR A 31 8.39 8.19 -7.01
C THR A 31 8.42 6.74 -7.46
N ARG A 32 9.49 6.29 -8.14
CA ARG A 32 9.63 4.88 -8.56
C ARG A 32 9.63 3.91 -7.38
N ARG A 33 10.32 4.24 -6.29
CA ARG A 33 10.31 3.42 -5.07
C ARG A 33 8.93 3.41 -4.42
N CYS A 34 8.26 4.56 -4.31
CA CYS A 34 6.90 4.65 -3.79
C CYS A 34 5.91 3.85 -4.64
N SER A 35 5.97 3.95 -5.98
CA SER A 35 5.14 3.15 -6.89
C SER A 35 5.44 1.66 -6.76
N SER A 36 6.70 1.25 -6.62
CA SER A 36 7.06 -0.15 -6.39
C SER A 36 6.54 -0.66 -5.04
N LEU A 37 6.58 0.15 -3.99
CA LEU A 37 6.05 -0.19 -2.66
C LEU A 37 4.51 -0.26 -2.67
N GLN A 38 3.85 0.64 -3.41
CA GLN A 38 2.41 0.59 -3.62
C GLN A 38 2.02 -0.68 -4.37
N ASN A 39 2.75 -1.04 -5.43
CA ASN A 39 2.51 -2.25 -6.20
C ASN A 39 2.77 -3.53 -5.39
N SER A 40 3.83 -3.57 -4.58
CA SER A 40 4.08 -4.71 -3.68
C SER A 40 2.97 -4.82 -2.63
N ARG A 41 2.54 -3.70 -2.05
CA ARG A 41 1.43 -3.69 -1.08
C ARG A 41 0.11 -4.15 -1.70
N ILE A 42 -0.17 -3.81 -2.96
CA ILE A 42 -1.34 -4.33 -3.70
C ILE A 42 -1.22 -5.84 -3.91
N SER A 43 -0.04 -6.32 -4.32
CA SER A 43 0.22 -7.76 -4.45
C SER A 43 0.06 -8.51 -3.12
N ASP A 44 0.42 -7.89 -2.00
CA ASP A 44 0.22 -8.44 -0.66
C ASP A 44 -1.27 -8.46 -0.28
N MET A 45 -2.05 -7.44 -0.68
CA MET A 45 -3.51 -7.41 -0.47
C MET A 45 -4.22 -8.52 -1.26
N ASP A 46 -3.82 -8.79 -2.50
CA ASP A 46 -4.40 -9.87 -3.29
C ASP A 46 -4.22 -11.23 -2.61
N GLN A 47 -3.03 -11.49 -2.05
CA GLN A 47 -2.80 -12.72 -1.27
C GLN A 47 -3.55 -12.70 0.07
N LEU A 48 -3.57 -11.56 0.75
CA LEU A 48 -4.27 -11.39 2.03
C LEU A 48 -5.76 -11.75 1.91
N PHE A 49 -6.47 -11.16 0.96
CA PHE A 49 -7.89 -11.44 0.77
C PHE A 49 -8.12 -12.88 0.29
N LYS A 50 -7.25 -13.41 -0.57
CA LYS A 50 -7.33 -14.81 -0.99
C LYS A 50 -7.20 -15.79 0.19
N ASP A 51 -6.35 -15.47 1.16
CA ASP A 51 -6.09 -16.34 2.30
C ASP A 51 -7.13 -16.20 3.41
N GLN A 52 -7.59 -14.96 3.68
CA GLN A 52 -8.42 -14.65 4.85
C GLN A 52 -9.90 -14.41 4.53
N LEU A 53 -10.23 -13.81 3.38
CA LEU A 53 -11.62 -13.48 3.02
C LEU A 53 -12.31 -14.70 2.40
N LYS A 54 -12.79 -15.60 3.25
CA LYS A 54 -13.45 -16.85 2.83
C LYS A 54 -14.88 -16.91 3.34
N MET A 55 -15.80 -17.18 2.42
CA MET A 55 -17.21 -17.36 2.76
C MET A 55 -17.41 -18.66 3.54
N ASP A 56 -18.05 -18.57 4.70
CA ASP A 56 -18.35 -19.75 5.51
C ASP A 56 -19.56 -20.50 4.93
N LEU A 57 -19.27 -21.56 4.15
CA LEU A 57 -20.29 -22.40 3.52
C LEU A 57 -21.08 -23.27 4.50
N LYS A 58 -20.69 -23.32 5.79
CA LYS A 58 -21.46 -24.02 6.83
C LYS A 58 -22.70 -23.25 7.26
N ILE A 59 -22.79 -21.96 6.91
CA ILE A 59 -23.99 -21.15 7.14
C ILE A 59 -25.01 -21.52 6.05
N GLU A 60 -26.12 -22.14 6.45
CA GLU A 60 -27.19 -22.56 5.55
C GLU A 60 -27.98 -21.37 4.99
N ASP A 61 -28.25 -20.38 5.84
CA ASP A 61 -28.93 -19.15 5.44
C ASP A 61 -28.04 -18.32 4.49
N THR A 62 -28.49 -18.17 3.25
CA THR A 62 -27.70 -17.53 2.20
C THR A 62 -27.51 -16.04 2.47
N GLU A 63 -28.52 -15.37 3.02
CA GLU A 63 -28.46 -13.94 3.32
C GLU A 63 -27.47 -13.68 4.47
N ALA A 64 -27.60 -14.43 5.57
CA ALA A 64 -26.69 -14.36 6.71
C ALA A 64 -25.24 -14.69 6.31
N ARG A 65 -25.05 -15.65 5.39
CA ARG A 65 -23.72 -16.02 4.88
C ARG A 65 -23.07 -14.88 4.10
N VAL A 66 -23.82 -14.21 3.24
CA VAL A 66 -23.34 -13.05 2.46
C VAL A 66 -23.05 -11.88 3.39
N LEU A 67 -23.95 -11.58 4.34
CA LEU A 67 -23.75 -10.52 5.32
C LEU A 67 -22.48 -10.73 6.16
N LYS A 68 -22.26 -11.96 6.65
CA LYS A 68 -21.03 -12.28 7.39
C LYS A 68 -19.77 -12.17 6.55
N TYR A 69 -19.84 -12.44 5.26
CA TYR A 69 -18.71 -12.26 4.35
C TYR A 69 -18.31 -10.79 4.20
N PHE A 70 -19.28 -9.87 4.15
CA PHE A 70 -19.00 -8.43 4.16
C PHE A 70 -18.45 -7.94 5.50
N VAL A 71 -18.99 -8.44 6.62
CA VAL A 71 -18.44 -8.13 7.95
C VAL A 71 -16.99 -8.62 8.09
N LEU A 72 -16.67 -9.80 7.55
CA LEU A 72 -15.30 -10.32 7.53
C LEU A 72 -14.36 -9.44 6.69
N PHE A 73 -14.84 -8.89 5.58
CA PHE A 73 -14.08 -7.92 4.80
C PHE A 73 -13.76 -6.68 5.62
N ASP A 74 -14.75 -6.07 6.28
CA ASP A 74 -14.54 -4.88 7.10
C ASP A 74 -13.52 -5.15 8.22
N GLN A 75 -13.60 -6.30 8.88
CA GLN A 75 -12.63 -6.73 9.90
C GLN A 75 -11.21 -6.83 9.36
N ILE A 76 -11.01 -7.46 8.20
CA ILE A 76 -9.68 -7.59 7.57
C ILE A 76 -9.13 -6.21 7.19
N VAL A 77 -9.99 -5.32 6.67
CA VAL A 77 -9.61 -3.95 6.31
C VAL A 77 -9.17 -3.14 7.53
N GLU A 78 -9.89 -3.25 8.64
CA GLU A 78 -9.55 -2.60 9.91
C GLU A 78 -8.25 -3.16 10.51
N GLU A 79 -8.12 -4.48 10.61
CA GLU A 79 -6.95 -5.16 11.21
C GLU A 79 -5.65 -4.82 10.48
N HIS A 80 -5.70 -4.71 9.15
CA HIS A 80 -4.54 -4.43 8.32
C HIS A 80 -4.38 -2.94 7.96
N GLY A 81 -5.23 -2.05 8.50
CA GLY A 81 -5.16 -0.61 8.25
C GLY A 81 -5.31 -0.23 6.78
N LEU A 82 -6.08 -0.99 6.01
CA LEU A 82 -6.22 -0.84 4.56
C LEU A 82 -7.22 0.25 4.16
N GLY A 83 -7.90 0.87 5.13
CA GLY A 83 -8.98 1.82 4.85
C GLY A 83 -8.54 3.04 4.02
N GLY A 84 -7.34 3.57 4.25
CA GLY A 84 -6.79 4.67 3.44
C GLY A 84 -6.39 4.25 2.00
N ILE A 85 -6.28 2.96 1.72
CA ILE A 85 -5.92 2.40 0.41
C ILE A 85 -7.17 2.11 -0.41
N LEU A 86 -8.18 1.54 0.25
CA LEU A 86 -9.44 1.12 -0.36
C LEU A 86 -10.45 2.26 -0.44
N GLY A 87 -10.07 3.47 -0.02
CA GLY A 87 -10.95 4.64 -0.04
C GLY A 87 -12.05 4.59 1.03
N SER A 88 -11.90 3.75 2.06
CA SER A 88 -12.79 3.74 3.23
C SER A 88 -12.33 4.69 4.34
N GLY A 89 -11.30 5.51 4.06
CA GLY A 89 -10.96 6.63 4.92
C GLY A 89 -12.18 7.52 5.09
N ARG A 90 -12.53 7.81 6.34
CA ARG A 90 -13.40 8.95 6.66
C ARG A 90 -12.96 10.14 5.82
N GLU A 91 -13.92 10.92 5.36
CA GLU A 91 -13.74 12.20 4.67
C GLU A 91 -13.14 13.25 5.62
N ASP A 92 -12.03 12.94 6.29
CA ASP A 92 -11.37 13.81 7.25
C ASP A 92 -9.89 13.90 6.87
N ASP A 93 -9.59 14.40 5.67
CA ASP A 93 -8.32 15.07 5.34
C ASP A 93 -8.49 15.86 4.03
N ALA A 94 -9.54 16.68 3.97
CA ALA A 94 -9.57 17.88 3.13
C ALA A 94 -9.25 19.09 4.01
N CYS A 95 -8.02 19.19 4.51
CA CYS A 95 -7.50 20.45 5.05
C CYS A 95 -5.97 20.49 5.09
N SER A 96 -5.34 20.98 4.01
CA SER A 96 -4.38 22.11 4.00
C SER A 96 -3.69 22.22 2.64
#